data_AF-A0A485BEE1-F1
#
_entry.id   AF-A0A485BEE1-F1
#
_cell.length_a   1.000
_cell.length_b   1.000
_cell.length_c   1.000
_cell.angle_alpha   90.00
_cell.angle_beta   90.00
_cell.angle_gamma   90.00
#
_symmetry.space_group_name_H-M   'P 1'
#
loop_
_entity.id
_entity.type
_entity.pdbx_description
1 polymer ?
#
loop_
_entity_poly.entity_id
_entity_poly.type
_entity_poly.pdbx_seq_one_letter_code
_entity_poly.pdbx_strand_id
1 'polypeptide(L)'
;MDKWRSKGGKTSRVMHTMLSISAITAGIGIFLCAQSSTPGVAITLLTIALFPLRWASVYWSIPGLLGAQSVAGTICGTMNFTSNLFAAILPIFIGFLVQFTGNYYAAMMFFALAAVGYLVCSLSINFDKKMEISEQ
;
A
#
# COMPACT_ATOMS: atom_id res chain seq x y z
N MET A 1 -0.47 -18.15 5.89
CA MET A 1 -0.91 -17.34 7.05
C MET A 1 -1.20 -18.20 8.27
N ASP A 2 -2.09 -19.19 8.20
CA ASP A 2 -2.47 -19.99 9.39
C ASP A 2 -1.33 -20.82 9.99
N LYS A 3 -0.45 -21.42 9.19
CA LYS A 3 0.69 -22.20 9.69
C LYS A 3 1.77 -21.38 10.43
N TRP A 4 1.87 -20.07 10.18
CA TRP A 4 2.83 -19.18 10.86
C TRP A 4 2.22 -18.49 12.09
N ARG A 5 0.90 -18.20 12.06
CA ARG A 5 0.12 -17.82 13.25
C ARG A 5 0.10 -18.93 14.30
N SER A 6 -0.03 -20.18 13.89
CA SER A 6 -0.01 -21.36 14.77
C SER A 6 1.33 -21.59 15.49
N LYS A 7 2.44 -21.00 15.00
CA LYS A 7 3.78 -21.16 15.59
C LYS A 7 4.19 -20.03 16.55
N GLY A 8 3.29 -19.12 16.94
CA GLY A 8 3.57 -18.08 17.93
C GLY A 8 4.44 -16.91 17.43
N GLY A 9 4.60 -16.76 16.10
CA GLY A 9 5.27 -15.59 15.54
C GLY A 9 4.42 -14.34 15.75
N LYS A 10 4.96 -13.30 16.40
CA LYS A 10 4.31 -12.00 16.59
C LYS A 10 3.63 -11.54 15.30
N THR A 11 2.31 -11.34 15.33
CA THR A 11 1.48 -10.90 14.20
C THR A 11 2.07 -9.70 13.47
N SER A 12 2.74 -8.81 14.23
CA SER A 12 3.51 -7.67 13.73
C SER A 12 4.59 -8.03 12.69
N ARG A 13 5.41 -9.06 12.94
CA ARG A 13 6.47 -9.45 11.98
C ARG A 13 5.91 -10.06 10.70
N VAL A 14 4.84 -10.85 10.80
CA VAL A 14 4.24 -11.50 9.62
C VAL A 14 3.58 -10.45 8.72
N MET A 15 2.89 -9.47 9.30
CA MET A 15 2.31 -8.38 8.52
C MET A 15 3.40 -7.45 7.96
N HIS A 16 4.40 -7.05 8.75
CA HIS A 16 5.52 -6.25 8.24
C HIS A 16 6.29 -6.92 7.10
N THR A 17 6.60 -8.22 7.21
CA THR A 17 7.33 -8.91 6.14
C THR A 17 6.51 -9.01 4.86
N MET A 18 5.21 -9.33 4.94
CA MET A 18 4.36 -9.41 3.74
C MET A 18 4.13 -8.03 3.09
N LEU A 19 3.96 -6.99 3.91
CA LEU A 19 3.75 -5.62 3.43
C LEU A 19 5.03 -4.96 2.93
N SER A 20 6.17 -5.30 3.52
CA SER A 20 7.48 -4.86 3.01
C SER A 20 7.78 -5.53 1.67
N ILE A 21 7.48 -6.83 1.52
CA ILE A 21 7.66 -7.54 0.23
C ILE A 21 6.75 -6.93 -0.85
N SER A 22 5.50 -6.61 -0.54
CA SER A 22 4.60 -5.98 -1.51
C SER A 22 5.07 -4.58 -1.90
N ALA A 23 5.48 -3.76 -0.93
CA ALA A 23 5.98 -2.41 -1.16
C ALA A 23 7.28 -2.40 -1.98
N ILE A 24 8.24 -3.27 -1.65
CA ILE A 24 9.52 -3.38 -2.37
C ILE A 24 9.27 -3.84 -3.80
N THR A 25 8.44 -4.87 -4.00
CA THR A 25 8.16 -5.39 -5.35
C THR A 25 7.39 -4.36 -6.19
N ALA A 26 6.48 -3.60 -5.58
CA ALA A 26 5.78 -2.51 -6.25
C ALA A 26 6.72 -1.35 -6.63
N GLY A 27 7.59 -0.91 -5.71
CA GLY A 27 8.56 0.15 -5.97
C GLY A 27 9.56 -0.22 -7.06
N ILE A 28 10.12 -1.43 -6.99
CA ILE A 28 11.03 -1.95 -8.03
C ILE A 28 10.31 -2.11 -9.36
N GLY A 29 9.07 -2.61 -9.36
CA GLY A 29 8.26 -2.77 -10.56
C GLY A 29 7.95 -1.44 -11.26
N ILE A 30 7.61 -0.41 -10.50
CA ILE A 30 7.34 0.94 -11.04
C ILE A 30 8.64 1.59 -11.55
N PHE A 31 9.76 1.43 -10.82
CA PHE A 31 11.05 1.95 -11.24
C PHE A 31 11.56 1.30 -12.54
N LEU A 32 11.45 -0.04 -12.65
CA LEU A 32 11.79 -0.76 -13.87
C LEU A 32 10.84 -0.43 -15.02
N CYS A 33 9.55 -0.21 -14.74
CA CYS A 33 8.57 0.23 -15.73
C CYS A 33 8.92 1.63 -16.26
N ALA A 34 9.39 2.55 -15.42
CA ALA A 34 9.81 3.88 -15.83
C ALA A 34 11.00 3.87 -16.81
N GLN A 35 11.86 2.85 -16.71
CA GLN A 35 13.01 2.64 -17.61
C GLN A 35 12.67 1.81 -18.85
N SER A 36 11.47 1.22 -18.92
CA SER A 36 11.08 0.30 -20.00
C SER A 36 10.51 1.06 -21.20
N SER A 37 11.17 0.96 -22.37
CA SER A 37 10.71 1.63 -23.60
C SER A 37 9.71 0.82 -24.42
N THR A 38 9.44 -0.45 -24.04
CA THR A 38 8.54 -1.34 -24.77
C THR A 38 7.27 -1.66 -23.96
N PRO A 39 6.07 -1.43 -24.50
CA PRO A 39 4.81 -1.59 -23.76
C PRO A 39 4.59 -3.02 -23.23
N GLY A 40 5.03 -4.06 -23.94
CA GLY A 40 4.92 -5.45 -23.48
C GLY A 40 5.72 -5.75 -22.20
N VAL A 41 6.91 -5.15 -22.08
CA VAL A 41 7.78 -5.29 -20.90
C VAL A 41 7.17 -4.54 -19.71
N ALA A 42 6.65 -3.34 -19.93
CA ALA A 42 5.97 -2.55 -18.91
C ALA A 42 4.76 -3.30 -18.31
N ILE A 43 3.91 -3.90 -19.14
CA ILE A 43 2.72 -4.64 -18.67
C ILE A 43 3.11 -5.86 -17.84
N THR A 44 4.15 -6.59 -18.26
CA THR A 44 4.62 -7.79 -17.56
C THR A 44 5.22 -7.42 -16.20
N LEU A 45 6.03 -6.37 -16.14
CA LEU A 45 6.61 -5.85 -14.88
C LEU A 45 5.52 -5.35 -13.92
N LEU A 46 4.51 -4.62 -14.43
CA LEU A 46 3.39 -4.17 -13.62
C LEU A 46 2.55 -5.34 -13.09
N THR A 47 2.36 -6.40 -13.87
CA THR A 47 1.62 -7.59 -13.43
C THR A 47 2.34 -8.29 -12.27
N ILE A 48 3.66 -8.44 -12.38
CA ILE A 48 4.50 -9.00 -11.31
C ILE A 48 4.48 -8.09 -10.08
N ALA A 49 4.46 -6.77 -10.26
CA ALA A 49 4.37 -5.79 -9.18
C ALA A 49 3.02 -5.79 -8.45
N LEU A 50 1.92 -6.00 -9.19
CA LEU A 50 0.55 -6.04 -8.66
C LEU A 50 0.27 -7.33 -7.88
N PHE A 51 0.93 -8.43 -8.23
CA PHE A 51 0.69 -9.74 -7.62
C PHE A 51 0.89 -9.75 -6.08
N PRO A 52 2.00 -9.25 -5.52
CA PRO A 52 2.16 -9.14 -4.08
C PRO A 52 1.41 -7.94 -3.48
N LEU A 53 1.05 -6.93 -4.29
CA LEU A 53 0.19 -5.83 -3.83
C LEU A 53 -1.19 -6.33 -3.37
N ARG A 54 -1.63 -7.51 -3.85
CA ARG A 54 -2.82 -8.21 -3.36
C ARG A 54 -2.80 -8.45 -1.85
N TRP A 55 -1.63 -8.61 -1.22
CA TRP A 55 -1.50 -8.75 0.23
C TRP A 55 -1.80 -7.46 1.00
N ALA A 56 -1.88 -6.30 0.33
CA ALA A 56 -2.38 -5.07 0.95
C ALA A 56 -3.87 -5.19 1.36
N SER A 57 -4.65 -6.11 0.79
CA SER A 57 -6.02 -6.35 1.27
C SER A 57 -6.07 -6.79 2.75
N VAL A 58 -4.97 -7.27 3.31
CA VAL A 58 -4.85 -7.61 4.73
C VAL A 58 -5.02 -6.37 5.63
N TYR A 59 -4.76 -5.15 5.12
CA TYR A 59 -5.04 -3.91 5.87
C TYR A 59 -6.51 -3.76 6.25
N TRP A 60 -7.42 -4.24 5.40
CA TRP A 60 -8.85 -4.19 5.66
C TRP A 60 -9.29 -5.16 6.78
N SER A 61 -8.44 -6.11 7.15
CA SER A 61 -8.69 -7.03 8.27
C SER A 61 -8.10 -6.54 9.59
N ILE A 62 -7.30 -5.48 9.60
CA ILE A 62 -6.67 -4.92 10.81
C ILE A 62 -7.70 -4.47 11.87
N PRO A 63 -8.80 -3.76 11.52
CA PRO A 63 -9.78 -3.34 12.53
C PRO A 63 -10.44 -4.53 13.24
N GLY A 64 -10.67 -5.63 12.52
CA GLY A 64 -11.19 -6.88 13.07
C GLY A 64 -10.17 -7.64 13.92
N LEU A 65 -8.88 -7.56 13.59
CA LEU A 65 -7.80 -8.19 14.36
C LEU A 65 -7.45 -7.42 15.66
N LEU A 66 -7.61 -6.10 15.66
CA LEU A 66 -7.30 -5.24 16.81
C LEU A 66 -8.45 -5.09 17.81
N GLY A 67 -9.60 -5.74 17.59
CA GLY A 67 -10.74 -5.69 18.52
C GLY A 67 -11.50 -4.37 18.51
N ALA A 68 -11.27 -3.50 17.52
CA ALA A 68 -11.91 -2.19 17.39
C ALA A 68 -13.31 -2.29 16.75
N GLN A 69 -14.10 -3.29 17.11
CA GLN A 69 -15.42 -3.52 16.50
C GLN A 69 -16.39 -2.36 16.75
N SER A 70 -16.27 -1.68 17.90
CA SER A 70 -17.09 -0.52 18.27
C SER A 70 -16.90 0.68 17.33
N VAL A 71 -15.71 0.84 16.73
CA VAL A 71 -15.37 1.95 15.82
C VAL A 71 -15.07 1.46 14.39
N ALA A 72 -15.37 0.19 14.09
CA ALA A 72 -15.10 -0.40 12.78
C ALA A 72 -15.82 0.33 11.64
N GLY A 73 -17.04 0.82 11.89
CA GLY A 73 -17.80 1.62 10.93
C GLY A 73 -17.08 2.93 10.56
N THR A 74 -16.58 3.66 11.56
CA THR A 74 -15.82 4.91 11.34
C THR A 74 -14.50 4.65 10.65
N ILE A 75 -13.74 3.63 11.07
CA ILE A 75 -12.46 3.28 10.45
C ILE A 75 -12.65 2.87 8.98
N CYS A 76 -13.58 1.95 8.69
CA CYS A 76 -13.89 1.53 7.32
C CYS A 76 -14.44 2.68 6.47
N GLY A 77 -15.23 3.59 7.07
CA GLY A 77 -15.75 4.79 6.42
C GLY A 77 -14.63 5.75 6.02
N THR A 78 -13.71 6.07 6.94
CA THR A 78 -12.53 6.91 6.66
C THR A 78 -11.65 6.26 5.59
N MET A 79 -11.40 4.96 5.66
CA MET A 79 -10.60 4.26 4.64
C MET A 79 -11.22 4.34 3.24
N ASN A 80 -12.54 4.18 3.12
CA ASN A 80 -13.25 4.29 1.84
C ASN A 80 -13.30 5.73 1.34
N PHE A 81 -13.51 6.70 2.23
CA PHE A 81 -13.53 8.11 1.88
C PHE A 81 -12.17 8.58 1.37
N THR A 82 -11.10 8.28 2.12
CA THR A 82 -9.73 8.61 1.72
C THR A 82 -9.36 7.96 0.39
N SER A 83 -9.73 6.68 0.17
CA SER A 83 -9.44 5.98 -1.09
C SER A 83 -10.19 6.60 -2.29
N ASN A 84 -11.47 6.94 -2.15
CA ASN A 84 -12.23 7.62 -3.20
C ASN A 84 -11.71 9.03 -3.48
N LEU A 85 -11.35 9.76 -2.44
CA LEU A 85 -10.79 11.11 -2.58
C LEU A 85 -9.47 11.08 -3.37
N PHE A 86 -8.55 10.20 -3.01
CA PHE A 86 -7.29 10.06 -3.75
C PHE A 86 -7.51 9.51 -5.16
N ALA A 87 -8.48 8.60 -5.37
CA ALA A 87 -8.82 8.11 -6.71
C ALA A 87 -9.29 9.24 -7.66
N ALA A 88 -10.00 10.25 -7.12
CA ALA A 88 -10.41 11.42 -7.90
C ALA A 88 -9.27 12.43 -8.10
N ILE A 89 -8.45 12.68 -7.07
CA ILE A 89 -7.40 13.72 -7.09
C ILE A 89 -6.17 13.29 -7.90
N LEU A 90 -5.72 12.03 -7.79
CA LEU A 90 -4.47 11.55 -8.39
C LEU A 90 -4.42 11.72 -9.91
N PRO A 91 -5.44 11.33 -10.70
CA PRO A 91 -5.42 11.51 -12.14
C PRO A 91 -5.31 12.98 -12.57
N ILE A 92 -5.98 13.88 -11.84
CA ILE A 92 -5.93 15.33 -12.10
C ILE A 92 -4.51 15.84 -11.83
N PHE A 93 -3.93 15.47 -10.68
CA PHE A 93 -2.58 15.86 -10.30
C PHE A 93 -1.52 15.34 -11.27
N ILE A 94 -1.62 14.07 -11.66
CA ILE A 94 -0.69 13.45 -12.63
C ILE A 94 -0.86 14.08 -14.02
N GLY A 95 -2.10 14.32 -14.46
CA GLY A 95 -2.37 14.99 -15.73
C GLY A 95 -1.74 16.37 -15.79
N PHE A 96 -1.86 17.15 -14.71
CA PHE A 96 -1.20 18.45 -14.59
C PHE A 96 0.33 18.32 -14.62
N LEU A 97 0.89 17.34 -13.89
CA LEU A 97 2.33 17.10 -13.81
C LEU A 97 2.92 16.69 -15.16
N VAL A 98 2.22 15.84 -15.92
CA VAL A 98 2.63 15.44 -17.28
C VAL A 98 2.52 16.61 -18.25
N GLN A 99 1.48 17.45 -18.15
CA GLN A 99 1.37 18.65 -18.99
C GLN A 99 2.51 19.65 -18.77
N PHE A 100 2.94 19.85 -17.50
CA PHE A 100 4.06 20.73 -17.19
C PHE A 100 5.42 20.16 -17.61
N THR A 101 5.63 18.85 -17.47
CA THR A 101 6.94 18.22 -17.72
C THR A 101 7.11 17.77 -19.16
N GLY A 102 6.01 17.56 -19.90
CA GLY A 102 6.02 17.03 -21.27
C GLY A 102 6.40 15.55 -21.38
N ASN A 103 6.66 14.86 -20.27
CA ASN A 103 7.06 13.45 -20.22
C ASN A 103 6.42 12.73 -19.02
N TYR A 104 6.06 11.47 -19.21
CA TYR A 104 5.52 10.57 -18.18
C TYR A 104 6.54 10.14 -17.13
N TYR A 105 7.85 10.34 -17.37
CA TYR A 105 8.90 9.97 -16.43
C TYR A 105 8.70 10.58 -15.02
N ALA A 106 8.33 11.86 -14.95
CA ALA A 106 8.12 12.53 -13.66
C ALA A 106 6.89 12.00 -12.91
N ALA A 107 5.83 11.61 -13.62
CA ALA A 107 4.66 10.95 -13.03
C ALA A 107 5.01 9.55 -12.49
N MET A 108 5.82 8.78 -13.22
CA MET A 108 6.28 7.46 -12.76
C MET A 108 7.19 7.57 -11.53
N MET A 109 8.03 8.61 -11.46
CA MET A 109 8.89 8.86 -10.31
C MET A 109 8.10 9.26 -9.05
N PHE A 110 7.00 10.01 -9.22
CA PHE A 110 6.06 10.29 -8.13
C PHE A 110 5.43 9.01 -7.57
N PHE A 111 4.99 8.08 -8.43
CA PHE A 111 4.46 6.78 -7.99
C PHE A 111 5.52 5.91 -7.29
N ALA A 112 6.77 5.94 -7.75
CA ALA A 112 7.87 5.27 -7.06
C ALA A 112 8.10 5.84 -5.66
N LEU A 113 8.03 7.17 -5.51
CA LEU A 113 8.11 7.87 -4.22
C LEU A 113 6.94 7.51 -3.30
N ALA A 114 5.73 7.42 -3.85
CA ALA A 114 4.55 6.96 -3.12
C ALA A 114 4.70 5.50 -2.62
N ALA A 115 5.32 4.62 -3.41
CA ALA A 115 5.62 3.25 -2.99
C ALA A 115 6.63 3.20 -1.83
N VAL A 116 7.64 4.08 -1.83
CA VAL A 116 8.57 4.24 -0.70
C VAL A 116 7.84 4.80 0.53
N GLY A 117 6.96 5.79 0.35
CA GLY A 117 6.12 6.30 1.44
C GLY A 117 5.24 5.20 2.05
N TYR A 118 4.63 4.36 1.20
CA TYR A 118 3.88 3.19 1.64
C TYR A 118 4.76 2.19 2.42
N LEU A 119 5.99 1.93 1.97
CA LEU A 119 6.96 1.10 2.71
C LEU A 119 7.25 1.67 4.11
N VAL A 120 7.56 2.97 4.18
CA VAL A 120 7.92 3.65 5.44
C VAL A 120 6.73 3.67 6.40
N CYS A 121 5.54 4.02 5.92
CA CYS A 121 4.31 3.97 6.71
C CYS A 121 4.03 2.54 7.19
N SER A 122 4.20 1.54 6.32
CA SER A 122 3.99 0.14 6.68
C SER A 122 4.95 -0.34 7.77
N LEU A 123 6.23 0.04 7.69
CA LEU A 123 7.25 -0.29 8.68
C LEU A 123 7.05 0.47 10.00
N SER A 124 6.43 1.64 9.96
CA SER A 124 6.17 2.49 11.13
C SER A 124 4.95 2.04 11.94
N ILE A 125 4.08 1.16 11.40
CA ILE A 125 2.90 0.68 12.11
C ILE A 125 3.31 -0.35 13.17
N ASN A 126 3.28 0.03 14.44
CA ASN A 126 3.66 -0.88 15.51
C ASN A 126 2.48 -1.78 15.92
N PHE A 127 2.31 -2.93 15.24
CA PHE A 127 1.23 -3.89 15.49
C PHE A 127 1.29 -4.61 16.86
N ASP A 128 2.30 -4.35 17.70
CA ASP A 128 2.45 -4.94 19.04
C ASP A 128 1.65 -4.18 20.11
N LYS A 129 1.19 -2.95 19.81
CA LYS A 129 0.42 -2.13 20.76
C LYS A 129 -1.08 -2.36 20.52
N LYS A 130 -1.75 -3.08 21.44
CA LYS A 130 -3.22 -3.08 21.50
C LYS A 130 -3.66 -1.62 21.68
N MET A 131 -4.63 -1.17 20.89
CA MET A 131 -5.24 0.13 21.16
C MET A 131 -5.92 0.05 22.52
N GLU A 132 -5.38 0.74 23.51
CA GLU A 132 -6.11 1.04 24.74
C GLU A 132 -7.20 2.04 24.34
N ILE A 133 -8.41 1.52 24.14
CA ILE A 133 -9.60 2.35 24.06
C ILE A 133 -9.84 2.83 25.48
N SER A 134 -9.34 4.01 25.83
CA SER A 134 -9.82 4.69 27.03
C SER A 134 -11.26 5.08 26.74
N GLU A 135 -12.17 4.32 27.32
CA GLU A 135 -13.59 4.61 27.41
C GLU A 135 -13.74 6.03 27.99
N GLN A 136 -14.24 6.96 27.18
CA GLN A 136 -14.79 8.24 27.62
C GLN A 136 -16.14 8.44 26.95
#